data_AF-A0A443SBC0-F1
#
_entry.id   AF-A0A443SBC0-F1
#
_cell.length_a   1.000
_cell.length_b   1.000
_cell.length_c   1.000
_cell.angle_alpha   90.00
_cell.angle_beta   90.00
_cell.angle_gamma   90.00
#
_symmetry.space_group_name_H-M   'P 1'
#
loop_
_entity.id
_entity.type
_entity.pdbx_description
1 polymer ?
#
loop_
_entity_poly.entity_id
_entity_poly.type
_entity_poly.pdbx_seq_one_letter_code
_entity_poly.pdbx_strand_id
1 'polypeptide(L)'
;MEATDKGIINLSLGSDFSQIVNNAANGAVDDGHLLVVAAGNDDTNVADVSPASAKKAITVAATNRKNMKSAFSNYGKAVDLFAPGVGCKVADLNSNKYTTNDGTSFSAPLVSGVAACIQSQYDLNFDEDAPKKITKILLNATSPEVTPPTGTTNRLLYWKNCE
;
A
#
# COMPACT_ATOMS: atom_id res chain seq x y z
N MET A 1 -6.42 -21.96 -17.34
CA MET A 1 -5.93 -20.57 -17.20
C MET A 1 -4.47 -20.59 -17.59
N GLU A 2 -4.09 -19.92 -18.68
CA GLU A 2 -2.68 -19.51 -18.79
C GLU A 2 -2.45 -18.48 -17.68
N ALA A 3 -1.42 -18.69 -16.86
CA ALA A 3 -1.00 -17.67 -15.93
C ALA A 3 -0.57 -16.45 -16.76
N THR A 4 -1.19 -15.30 -16.53
CA THR A 4 -0.61 -14.04 -17.01
C THR A 4 0.64 -13.78 -16.14
N ASP A 5 1.76 -13.36 -16.73
CA ASP A 5 2.98 -12.99 -15.98
C ASP A 5 2.80 -11.72 -15.10
N LYS A 6 1.56 -11.28 -14.91
CA LYS A 6 1.15 -10.03 -14.27
C LYS A 6 0.51 -10.31 -12.91
N GLY A 7 0.68 -9.39 -11.97
CA GLY A 7 0.24 -9.61 -10.60
C GLY A 7 0.43 -8.41 -9.68
N ILE A 8 0.32 -8.67 -8.38
CA ILE A 8 0.48 -7.67 -7.33
C ILE A 8 1.93 -7.67 -6.84
N ILE A 9 2.57 -6.50 -6.86
CA ILE A 9 3.94 -6.28 -6.41
C ILE A 9 3.89 -5.43 -5.14
N ASN A 10 4.31 -6.01 -4.03
CA ASN A 10 4.47 -5.30 -2.76
C ASN A 10 5.91 -4.79 -2.60
N LEU A 11 6.09 -3.48 -2.49
CA LEU A 11 7.38 -2.84 -2.23
C LEU A 11 7.38 -2.20 -0.84
N SER A 12 7.74 -3.00 0.16
CA SER A 12 7.95 -2.55 1.55
C SER A 12 9.32 -1.88 1.75
N LEU A 13 9.65 -0.93 0.87
CA LEU A 13 10.93 -0.23 0.79
C LEU A 13 10.72 1.23 0.36
N GLY A 14 11.75 2.04 0.54
CA GLY A 14 11.77 3.42 0.05
C GLY A 14 13.17 4.02 0.13
N SER A 15 13.37 5.09 -0.63
CA SER A 15 14.57 5.93 -0.62
C SER A 15 14.18 7.39 -0.86
N ASP A 16 15.16 8.29 -0.81
CA ASP A 16 15.02 9.64 -1.35
C ASP A 16 14.47 9.62 -2.78
N PHE A 17 13.82 10.71 -3.17
CA PHE A 17 13.20 10.88 -4.47
C PHE A 17 14.16 10.51 -5.61
N SER A 18 13.66 9.65 -6.51
CA SER A 18 14.33 9.29 -7.74
C SER A 18 13.31 9.18 -8.86
N GLN A 19 13.41 10.10 -9.83
CA GLN A 19 12.53 10.10 -10.99
C GLN A 19 12.61 8.79 -11.78
N ILE A 20 13.78 8.15 -11.84
CA ILE A 20 13.97 6.86 -12.53
C ILE A 20 13.21 5.75 -11.79
N VAL A 21 13.27 5.71 -10.46
CA VAL A 21 12.52 4.73 -9.65
C VAL A 21 11.02 4.94 -9.80
N ASN A 22 10.54 6.19 -9.78
CA ASN A 22 9.13 6.49 -10.02
C ASN A 22 8.69 6.11 -11.44
N ASN A 23 9.53 6.33 -12.45
CA ASN A 23 9.24 5.92 -13.82
C ASN A 23 9.13 4.40 -13.93
N ALA A 24 10.03 3.65 -13.29
CA ALA A 24 9.98 2.20 -13.26
C ALA A 24 8.70 1.69 -12.54
N ALA A 25 8.35 2.29 -11.41
CA ALA A 25 7.12 1.95 -10.68
C ALA A 25 5.86 2.24 -11.53
N ASN A 26 5.80 3.39 -12.19
CA ASN A 26 4.68 3.71 -13.08
C ASN A 26 4.63 2.79 -14.31
N GLY A 27 5.79 2.44 -14.88
CA GLY A 27 5.90 1.53 -16.01
C GLY A 27 5.41 0.13 -15.67
N ALA A 28 5.77 -0.41 -14.50
CA ALA A 28 5.24 -1.70 -14.04
C ALA A 28 3.70 -1.69 -13.94
N VAL A 29 3.11 -0.57 -13.53
CA VAL A 29 1.64 -0.43 -13.50
C VAL A 29 1.04 -0.35 -14.90
N ASP A 30 1.71 0.33 -15.83
CA ASP A 30 1.30 0.38 -17.24
C ASP A 30 1.39 -0.98 -17.92
N ASP A 31 2.36 -1.81 -17.54
CA ASP A 31 2.49 -3.19 -18.00
C ASP A 31 1.41 -4.12 -17.40
N GLY A 32 0.54 -3.61 -16.51
CA GLY A 32 -0.60 -4.31 -15.93
C GLY A 32 -0.34 -4.97 -14.58
N HIS A 33 0.77 -4.65 -13.91
CA HIS A 33 0.95 -5.03 -12.51
C HIS A 33 0.26 -4.04 -11.58
N LEU A 34 -0.22 -4.52 -10.43
CA LEU A 34 -0.61 -3.62 -9.36
C LEU A 34 0.57 -3.41 -8.43
N LEU A 35 1.04 -2.19 -8.26
CA LEU A 35 2.08 -1.87 -7.28
C LEU A 35 1.47 -1.31 -6.00
N VAL A 36 1.87 -1.89 -4.87
CA VAL A 36 1.54 -1.39 -3.53
C VAL A 36 2.86 -1.07 -2.83
N VAL A 37 3.03 0.17 -2.38
CA VAL A 37 4.31 0.68 -1.89
C VAL A 37 4.15 1.28 -0.49
N ALA A 38 5.16 1.08 0.36
CA ALA A 38 5.21 1.70 1.68
C ALA A 38 5.47 3.21 1.56
N ALA A 39 4.78 4.03 2.36
CA ALA A 39 4.98 5.48 2.33
C ALA A 39 6.34 5.93 2.90
N GLY A 40 6.97 5.13 3.77
CA GLY A 40 8.21 5.45 4.50
C GLY A 40 7.97 5.84 5.96
N ASN A 41 9.06 5.89 6.75
CA ASN A 41 9.00 5.89 8.22
C ASN A 41 9.76 7.08 8.86
N ASP A 42 9.84 8.21 8.17
CA ASP A 42 10.68 9.35 8.55
C ASP A 42 9.87 10.59 8.96
N ASP A 43 8.54 10.47 9.08
CA ASP A 43 7.60 11.57 9.34
C ASP A 43 7.77 12.75 8.37
N THR A 44 8.01 12.44 7.09
CA THR A 44 8.21 13.44 6.02
C THR A 44 7.10 13.40 4.97
N ASN A 45 7.11 14.39 4.08
CA ASN A 45 6.23 14.43 2.93
C ASN A 45 6.65 13.36 1.92
N VAL A 46 5.69 12.53 1.53
CA VAL A 46 5.88 11.42 0.61
C VAL A 46 6.33 11.88 -0.80
N ALA A 47 6.14 13.15 -1.13
CA ALA A 47 6.63 13.75 -2.37
C ALA A 47 8.16 13.60 -2.55
N ASP A 48 8.90 13.51 -1.45
CA ASP A 48 10.36 13.41 -1.44
C ASP A 48 10.87 11.97 -1.35
N VAL A 49 9.97 10.97 -1.49
CA VAL A 49 10.28 9.54 -1.30
C VAL A 49 9.90 8.73 -2.53
N SER A 50 10.78 7.85 -2.98
CA SER A 50 10.52 6.91 -4.08
C SER A 50 10.59 5.46 -3.60
N PRO A 51 9.73 4.55 -4.12
CA PRO A 51 8.69 4.76 -5.13
C PRO A 51 7.39 5.37 -4.59
N ALA A 52 7.33 5.78 -3.32
CA ALA A 52 6.10 6.26 -2.68
C ALA A 52 5.45 7.50 -3.34
N SER A 53 6.22 8.32 -4.07
CA SER A 53 5.74 9.45 -4.87
C SER A 53 5.34 9.08 -6.31
N ALA A 54 5.43 7.80 -6.70
CA ALA A 54 4.99 7.35 -8.02
C ALA A 54 3.48 7.51 -8.17
N LYS A 55 3.03 8.05 -9.30
CA LYS A 55 1.63 8.47 -9.50
C LYS A 55 0.65 7.33 -9.70
N LYS A 56 1.13 6.14 -10.10
CA LYS A 56 0.28 4.99 -10.46
C LYS A 56 0.32 3.86 -9.43
N ALA A 57 1.25 3.91 -8.48
CA ALA A 57 1.31 2.96 -7.37
C ALA A 57 0.25 3.30 -6.32
N ILE A 58 -0.15 2.31 -5.52
CA ILE A 58 -0.91 2.53 -4.29
C ILE A 58 0.08 2.78 -3.15
N THR A 59 0.15 4.00 -2.64
CA THR A 59 1.04 4.37 -1.55
C THR A 59 0.33 4.27 -0.20
N VAL A 60 0.90 3.46 0.70
CA VAL A 60 0.27 3.06 1.96
C VAL A 60 1.01 3.64 3.16
N ALA A 61 0.32 4.50 3.90
CA ALA A 61 0.78 5.04 5.17
C ALA A 61 0.32 4.18 6.37
N ALA A 62 0.91 4.39 7.54
CA ALA A 62 0.67 3.57 8.72
C ALA A 62 -0.21 4.29 9.75
N THR A 63 -1.16 3.56 10.34
CA THR A 63 -1.90 3.97 11.54
C THR A 63 -1.52 3.14 12.76
N ASN A 64 -1.77 3.73 13.93
CA ASN A 64 -1.80 3.00 15.20
C ASN A 64 -3.22 2.49 15.52
N ARG A 65 -3.36 1.79 16.65
CA ARG A 65 -4.64 1.20 17.11
C ARG A 65 -5.77 2.21 17.39
N LYS A 66 -5.48 3.51 17.41
CA LYS A 66 -6.46 4.58 17.58
C LYS A 66 -6.84 5.24 16.25
N ASN A 67 -6.50 4.61 15.12
CA ASN A 67 -6.68 5.13 13.77
C ASN A 67 -6.00 6.50 13.53
N MET A 68 -4.97 6.83 14.32
CA MET A 68 -4.16 8.03 14.08
C MET A 68 -2.97 7.66 13.20
N LYS A 69 -2.52 8.60 12.35
CA LYS A 69 -1.22 8.47 11.66
C LYS A 69 -0.16 8.09 12.69
N SER A 70 0.59 7.03 12.43
CA SER A 70 1.73 6.66 13.27
C SER A 70 2.78 7.78 13.26
N ALA A 71 3.43 8.01 14.40
CA ALA A 71 4.39 9.12 14.52
C ALA A 71 5.46 9.08 13.42
N PHE A 72 5.96 7.89 13.08
CA PHE A 72 6.96 7.70 12.02
C PHE A 72 6.39 7.79 10.59
N SER A 73 5.08 7.60 10.37
CA SER A 73 4.57 7.41 9.01
C SER A 73 4.71 8.68 8.19
N ASN A 74 5.24 8.55 6.97
CA ASN A 74 5.17 9.64 5.99
C ASN A 74 3.72 9.97 5.63
N TYR A 75 3.53 11.17 5.09
CA TYR A 75 2.22 11.78 4.82
C TYR A 75 2.24 12.60 3.52
N GLY A 76 1.09 13.16 3.12
CA GLY A 76 0.98 14.06 1.98
C GLY A 76 0.08 13.54 0.87
N LYS A 77 0.04 14.30 -0.23
CA LYS A 77 -0.96 14.14 -1.30
C LYS A 77 -0.87 12.83 -2.09
N ALA A 78 0.31 12.21 -2.13
CA ALA A 78 0.49 10.95 -2.84
C ALA A 78 0.16 9.72 -1.97
N VAL A 79 -0.24 9.89 -0.71
CA VAL A 79 -0.76 8.77 0.10
C VAL A 79 -2.19 8.48 -0.34
N ASP A 80 -2.45 7.25 -0.78
CA ASP A 80 -3.78 6.81 -1.23
C ASP A 80 -4.67 6.36 -0.07
N LEU A 81 -4.07 5.66 0.91
CA LEU A 81 -4.74 5.18 2.10
C LEU A 81 -3.76 4.86 3.23
N PHE A 82 -4.32 4.68 4.41
CA PHE A 82 -3.65 4.14 5.58
C PHE A 82 -4.03 2.68 5.80
N ALA A 83 -3.14 1.92 6.43
CA ALA A 83 -3.46 0.63 7.04
C ALA A 83 -2.75 0.50 8.39
N PRO A 84 -3.16 -0.45 9.27
CA PRO A 84 -2.45 -0.69 10.52
C PRO A 84 -0.95 -0.94 10.28
N GLY A 85 -0.11 -0.27 11.05
CA GLY A 85 1.36 -0.39 10.94
C GLY A 85 2.09 -0.33 12.27
N VAL A 86 1.36 -0.40 13.40
CA VAL A 86 1.93 -0.42 14.76
C VAL A 86 1.45 -1.66 15.49
N GLY A 87 2.37 -2.36 16.12
CA GLY A 87 2.11 -3.60 16.83
C GLY A 87 1.75 -4.74 15.88
N CYS A 88 2.32 -4.77 14.68
CA CYS A 88 2.05 -5.78 13.67
C CYS A 88 2.71 -7.10 14.05
N LYS A 89 1.90 -8.13 14.30
CA LYS A 89 2.38 -9.48 14.58
C LYS A 89 2.79 -10.15 13.27
N VAL A 90 4.07 -10.50 13.13
CA VAL A 90 4.66 -11.07 11.91
C VAL A 90 5.52 -12.28 12.23
N ALA A 91 5.80 -13.11 11.21
CA ALA A 91 6.73 -14.22 11.36
C ALA A 91 8.13 -13.70 11.69
N ASP A 92 8.80 -14.36 12.64
CA ASP A 92 10.17 -14.05 13.00
C ASP A 92 11.16 -14.71 12.03
N LEU A 93 12.16 -13.97 11.54
CA LEU A 93 13.11 -14.49 10.55
C LEU A 93 14.09 -15.53 11.12
N ASN A 94 14.27 -15.53 12.43
CA ASN A 94 15.28 -16.35 13.12
C ASN A 94 14.65 -17.48 13.94
N SER A 95 13.32 -17.66 13.87
CA SER A 95 12.61 -18.68 14.64
C SER A 95 11.24 -19.03 14.06
N ASN A 96 10.70 -20.19 14.47
CA ASN A 96 9.31 -20.58 14.16
C ASN A 96 8.27 -19.88 15.06
N LYS A 97 8.54 -18.64 15.47
CA LYS A 97 7.68 -17.84 16.34
C LYS A 97 7.18 -16.59 15.61
N TYR A 98 6.29 -15.88 16.27
CA TYR A 98 5.90 -14.55 15.86
C TYR A 98 6.66 -13.51 16.66
N THR A 99 6.97 -12.40 16.01
CA THR A 99 7.48 -11.18 16.61
C THR A 99 6.52 -10.01 16.31
N THR A 100 6.77 -8.86 16.92
CA THR A 100 5.97 -7.65 16.73
C THR A 100 6.86 -6.55 16.17
N ASN A 101 6.44 -5.94 15.07
CA ASN A 101 7.16 -4.84 14.44
C ASN A 101 6.23 -3.69 14.06
N ASP A 102 6.84 -2.54 13.83
CA ASP A 102 6.18 -1.31 13.41
C ASP A 102 6.77 -0.84 12.07
N GLY A 103 5.95 -0.22 11.22
CA GLY A 103 6.40 0.36 9.97
C GLY A 103 5.35 0.33 8.87
N THR A 104 5.46 1.28 7.94
CA THR A 104 4.67 1.28 6.69
C THR A 104 4.95 0.04 5.82
N SER A 105 6.14 -0.58 5.99
CA SER A 105 6.49 -1.89 5.44
C SER A 105 5.53 -3.01 5.83
N PHE A 106 4.79 -2.89 6.93
CA PHE A 106 3.77 -3.85 7.36
C PHE A 106 2.35 -3.41 6.97
N SER A 107 2.14 -2.13 6.70
CA SER A 107 0.88 -1.61 6.17
C SER A 107 0.69 -1.95 4.68
N ALA A 108 1.74 -1.81 3.87
CA ALA A 108 1.72 -2.16 2.45
C ALA A 108 1.27 -3.62 2.14
N PRO A 109 1.77 -4.66 2.84
CA PRO A 109 1.33 -6.03 2.55
C PRO A 109 -0.12 -6.31 2.98
N LEU A 110 -0.67 -5.59 3.97
CA LEU A 110 -2.10 -5.69 4.29
C LEU A 110 -2.97 -5.22 3.12
N VAL A 111 -2.61 -4.09 2.51
CA VAL A 111 -3.30 -3.58 1.31
C VAL A 111 -3.10 -4.51 0.12
N SER A 112 -1.90 -5.06 -0.06
CA SER A 112 -1.62 -6.07 -1.09
C SER A 112 -2.50 -7.31 -0.96
N GLY A 113 -2.70 -7.80 0.27
CA GLY A 113 -3.60 -8.93 0.55
C GLY A 113 -5.06 -8.62 0.22
N VAL A 114 -5.55 -7.44 0.59
CA VAL A 114 -6.92 -7.01 0.23
C VAL A 114 -7.08 -6.84 -1.28
N ALA A 115 -6.08 -6.29 -1.96
CA ALA A 115 -6.08 -6.21 -3.42
C ALA A 115 -6.14 -7.59 -4.08
N ALA A 116 -5.45 -8.59 -3.51
CA ALA A 116 -5.55 -9.98 -3.97
C ALA A 116 -6.96 -10.56 -3.75
N CYS A 117 -7.59 -10.29 -2.60
CA CYS A 117 -8.98 -10.69 -2.37
C CYS A 117 -9.93 -10.07 -3.39
N ILE A 118 -9.78 -8.77 -3.68
CA ILE A 118 -10.58 -8.08 -4.69
C ILE A 118 -10.40 -8.75 -6.05
N GLN A 119 -9.15 -9.01 -6.44
CA GLN A 119 -8.86 -9.68 -7.70
C GLN A 119 -9.58 -11.05 -7.79
N SER A 120 -9.47 -11.87 -6.73
CA SER A 120 -10.09 -13.20 -6.69
C SER A 120 -11.62 -13.14 -6.67
N GLN A 121 -12.23 -12.21 -5.92
CA GLN A 121 -13.69 -12.14 -5.77
C GLN A 121 -14.41 -11.67 -7.03
N TYR A 122 -13.76 -10.78 -7.78
CA TYR A 122 -14.31 -10.21 -9.00
C TYR A 122 -13.82 -10.93 -10.27
N ASP A 123 -13.09 -12.04 -10.12
CA ASP A 123 -12.49 -12.83 -11.21
C ASP A 123 -11.76 -11.94 -12.23
N LEU A 124 -10.97 -10.98 -11.71
CA LEU A 124 -10.26 -10.02 -12.54
C LEU A 124 -8.97 -10.68 -13.06
N ASN A 125 -8.89 -10.89 -14.37
CA ASN A 125 -7.62 -11.24 -15.01
C ASN A 125 -6.67 -10.04 -14.93
N PHE A 126 -5.39 -10.27 -14.64
CA PHE A 126 -4.38 -9.21 -14.69
C PHE A 126 -4.08 -8.84 -16.16
N ASP A 127 -4.78 -7.82 -16.63
CA ASP A 127 -4.52 -7.08 -17.86
C ASP A 127 -4.09 -5.63 -17.53
N GLU A 128 -3.92 -4.77 -18.54
CA GLU A 128 -3.54 -3.35 -18.35
C GLU A 128 -4.59 -2.52 -17.57
N ASP A 129 -5.84 -3.00 -17.49
CA ASP A 129 -6.93 -2.32 -16.79
C ASP A 129 -7.12 -2.82 -15.35
N ALA A 130 -6.64 -4.03 -15.04
CA ALA A 130 -6.80 -4.65 -13.73
C ALA A 130 -6.28 -3.78 -12.58
N PRO A 131 -5.08 -3.15 -12.66
CA PRO A 131 -4.60 -2.29 -11.58
C PRO A 131 -5.58 -1.15 -11.28
N LYS A 132 -6.10 -0.48 -12.31
CA LYS A 132 -7.06 0.62 -12.15
C LYS A 132 -8.38 0.15 -11.55
N LYS A 133 -8.90 -1.00 -11.99
CA LYS A 133 -10.15 -1.59 -11.45
C LYS A 133 -10.00 -1.95 -9.98
N ILE A 134 -8.91 -2.66 -9.62
CA ILE A 134 -8.63 -3.07 -8.24
C ILE A 134 -8.44 -1.84 -7.34
N THR A 135 -7.62 -0.87 -7.74
CA THR A 135 -7.41 0.38 -6.98
C THR A 135 -8.73 1.12 -6.75
N LYS A 136 -9.59 1.23 -7.76
CA LYS A 136 -10.90 1.89 -7.63
C LYS A 136 -11.80 1.16 -6.62
N ILE A 137 -11.89 -0.16 -6.69
CA ILE A 137 -12.70 -0.96 -5.76
C ILE A 137 -12.16 -0.82 -4.33
N LEU A 138 -10.84 -0.97 -4.16
CA LEU A 138 -10.15 -0.83 -2.88
C LEU A 138 -10.43 0.53 -2.24
N LEU A 139 -10.17 1.63 -2.97
CA LEU A 139 -10.32 2.99 -2.43
C LEU A 139 -11.78 3.36 -2.17
N ASN A 140 -12.75 2.78 -2.89
CA ASN A 140 -14.17 2.99 -2.60
C ASN A 140 -14.64 2.26 -1.33
N ALA A 141 -13.94 1.20 -0.92
CA ALA A 141 -14.28 0.42 0.27
C ALA A 141 -13.68 0.98 1.58
N THR A 142 -12.66 1.86 1.50
CA THR A 142 -12.00 2.45 2.68
C THR A 142 -12.96 3.24 3.57
N SER A 143 -12.69 3.31 4.87
CA SER A 143 -13.42 4.16 5.82
C SER A 143 -12.67 5.48 6.11
N PRO A 144 -13.35 6.63 6.26
CA PRO A 144 -12.69 7.91 6.52
C PRO A 144 -12.37 8.11 8.01
N GLU A 145 -11.58 7.20 8.59
CA GLU A 145 -11.37 7.11 10.05
C GLU A 145 -10.03 7.68 10.55
N VAL A 146 -9.18 8.18 9.65
CA VAL A 146 -7.86 8.70 10.02
C VAL A 146 -7.87 10.20 10.23
N THR A 147 -7.12 10.69 11.22
CA THR A 147 -6.84 12.12 11.41
C THR A 147 -5.38 12.43 11.03
N PRO A 148 -5.08 12.71 9.75
CA PRO A 148 -3.72 13.01 9.29
C PRO A 148 -3.44 14.53 9.21
N PRO A 149 -2.19 14.96 8.93
CA PRO A 149 -1.88 16.33 8.55
C PRO A 149 -2.64 16.76 7.28
N THR A 150 -2.96 18.06 7.20
CA THR A 150 -3.64 18.68 6.05
C THR A 150 -2.97 18.31 4.72
N GLY A 151 -3.77 17.93 3.74
CA GLY A 151 -3.28 17.52 2.41
C GLY A 151 -2.98 16.02 2.28
N THR A 152 -3.25 15.23 3.32
CA THR A 152 -3.20 13.76 3.29
C THR A 152 -4.61 13.19 3.35
N THR A 153 -4.86 12.09 2.64
CA THR A 153 -6.13 11.33 2.69
C THR A 153 -6.48 10.88 4.11
N ASN A 154 -7.76 10.77 4.47
CA ASN A 154 -8.21 10.19 5.74
C ASN A 154 -8.70 8.74 5.61
N ARG A 155 -8.47 8.10 4.45
CA ARG A 155 -8.90 6.74 4.14
C ARG A 155 -8.11 5.72 4.96
N LEU A 156 -8.82 4.87 5.69
CA LEU A 156 -8.30 3.68 6.36
C LEU A 156 -8.73 2.43 5.57
N LEU A 157 -7.80 1.50 5.41
CA LEU A 157 -8.06 0.20 4.81
C LEU A 157 -9.23 -0.48 5.52
N TYR A 158 -10.23 -0.86 4.72
CA TYR A 158 -11.39 -1.58 5.20
C TYR A 158 -11.87 -2.54 4.11
N TRP A 159 -12.01 -3.81 4.45
CA TRP A 159 -12.54 -4.83 3.56
C TRP A 159 -13.26 -5.91 4.36
N LYS A 160 -14.52 -6.18 4.01
CA LYS A 160 -15.40 -7.10 4.75
C LYS A 160 -15.48 -8.51 4.18
N ASN A 161 -14.98 -8.73 2.96
CA ASN A 161 -15.46 -9.85 2.15
C ASN A 161 -14.39 -10.90 1.80
N CYS A 162 -13.19 -10.90 2.40
CA CYS A 162 -12.21 -11.97 2.17
C CYS A 162 -12.63 -13.26 2.91
N GLU A 163 -13.66 -13.96 2.44
CA GLU A 163 -14.05 -15.30 2.90
C GLU A 163 -14.17 -16.25 1.71
#